data_AF-A0A4Z1NX28-F1
#
_entry.id   AF-A0A4Z1NX28-F1
#
_cell.length_a   1.000
_cell.length_b   1.000
_cell.length_c   1.000
_cell.angle_alpha   90.00
_cell.angle_beta   90.00
_cell.angle_gamma   90.00
#
_symmetry.space_group_name_H-M   'P 1'
#
loop_
_entity.id
_entity.type
_entity.pdbx_description
1 polymer ?
#
loop_
_entity_poly.entity_id
_entity_poly.type
_entity_poly.pdbx_seq_one_letter_code
_entity_poly.pdbx_strand_id
1 'polypeptide(L)'
;MTDTAHKLEVPAADAGPILNEESTEKLTTGTAAGTTEKPSEEEKPATITEKATAATTAVKDNVFSMFGGGPKKDKVEEEEGENDRSGSAKAMAAKEGADDEEKPDEAEPDVHFEPVVRLTEKVDTKTNEELEECVFKMRAKLFKFDRESREWKERGTGDVRLLKHRENGKTRLVMRRDKTLKVCANHYVVPDMKLSPNVGSDRSWVWNAAADVSEGEPEAQTLAIRFANGENANLFKEAFIKAQQENEVIFKAAE
;
A
#
# COMPACT_ATOMS: atom_id res chain seq x y z
N MET A 1 78.89 -9.96 20.63
CA MET A 1 78.57 -10.82 19.46
C MET A 1 78.11 -9.91 18.34
N THR A 2 78.34 -10.30 17.09
CA THR A 2 78.09 -9.49 15.89
C THR A 2 76.65 -9.63 15.40
N ASP A 3 76.03 -8.53 14.95
CA ASP A 3 75.67 -8.25 13.54
C ASP A 3 74.68 -7.07 13.45
N THR A 4 74.27 -6.53 12.29
CA THR A 4 74.95 -6.07 11.05
C THR A 4 73.83 -5.69 10.05
N ALA A 5 73.87 -4.50 9.43
CA ALA A 5 73.07 -4.12 8.25
C ALA A 5 71.50 -4.12 8.41
N HIS A 6 70.68 -3.58 7.49
CA HIS A 6 70.85 -2.40 6.62
C HIS A 6 69.49 -1.75 6.24
N LYS A 7 69.47 -0.41 6.23
CA LYS A 7 69.00 0.50 5.15
C LYS A 7 67.80 0.12 4.23
N LEU A 8 66.75 0.96 4.31
CA LEU A 8 65.87 1.54 3.26
C LEU A 8 65.68 0.81 1.91
N GLU A 9 64.41 0.62 1.51
CA GLU A 9 63.84 1.26 0.30
C GLU A 9 62.29 1.24 0.27
N VAL A 10 61.68 2.04 -0.62
CA VAL A 10 60.22 2.08 -0.93
C VAL A 10 60.04 2.42 -2.41
N PRO A 11 59.18 1.72 -3.17
CA PRO A 11 58.40 2.44 -4.19
C PRO A 11 57.00 1.87 -4.55
N ALA A 12 56.23 2.74 -5.22
CA ALA A 12 55.20 2.45 -6.24
C ALA A 12 53.83 1.86 -5.80
N ALA A 13 52.88 1.93 -6.76
CA ALA A 13 51.45 1.66 -6.63
C ALA A 13 50.84 1.28 -8.01
N ASP A 14 49.51 1.20 -8.08
CA ASP A 14 48.64 1.05 -9.26
C ASP A 14 48.30 -0.39 -9.74
N ALA A 15 47.33 -0.49 -10.66
CA ALA A 15 46.61 -1.64 -11.23
C ALA A 15 45.37 -2.14 -10.44
N GLY A 16 44.19 -1.67 -10.86
CA GLY A 16 42.89 -2.25 -10.50
C GLY A 16 42.48 -3.46 -11.37
N PRO A 17 41.45 -4.23 -10.98
CA PRO A 17 41.06 -5.46 -11.67
C PRO A 17 40.30 -5.23 -12.98
N ILE A 18 40.57 -6.08 -13.97
CA ILE A 18 39.96 -6.07 -15.30
C ILE A 18 38.84 -7.13 -15.37
N LEU A 19 37.77 -6.84 -16.12
CA LEU A 19 36.69 -7.79 -16.39
C LEU A 19 37.10 -8.81 -17.47
N ASN A 20 36.79 -10.08 -17.25
CA ASN A 20 36.89 -11.14 -18.27
C ASN A 20 35.49 -11.67 -18.60
N GLU A 21 35.11 -11.61 -19.88
CA GLU A 21 34.10 -12.48 -20.46
C GLU A 21 34.78 -13.43 -21.45
N GLU A 22 34.70 -14.75 -21.22
CA GLU A 22 34.61 -15.71 -22.32
C GLU A 22 34.10 -17.08 -21.84
N SER A 23 33.04 -17.58 -22.49
CA SER A 23 32.76 -19.01 -22.63
C SER A 23 31.81 -19.19 -23.82
N THR A 24 32.35 -19.81 -24.85
CA THR A 24 31.90 -19.72 -26.24
C THR A 24 30.90 -20.81 -26.63
N GLU A 25 29.94 -20.45 -27.50
CA GLU A 25 29.44 -21.26 -28.63
C GLU A 25 28.65 -22.58 -28.34
N LYS A 26 27.89 -23.20 -29.27
CA LYS A 26 27.59 -22.92 -30.71
C LYS A 26 26.26 -23.57 -31.15
N LEU A 27 25.45 -22.86 -31.96
CA LEU A 27 24.67 -23.38 -33.11
C LEU A 27 24.04 -22.17 -33.86
N THR A 28 24.64 -21.60 -34.91
CA THR A 28 24.40 -21.91 -36.36
C THR A 28 22.91 -22.13 -36.70
N THR A 29 22.27 -21.46 -37.68
CA THR A 29 22.71 -20.59 -38.83
C THR A 29 21.45 -19.93 -39.43
N GLY A 30 21.44 -18.80 -40.16
CA GLY A 30 22.47 -17.84 -40.59
C GLY A 30 22.00 -17.04 -41.84
N THR A 31 22.68 -15.92 -42.20
CA THR A 31 22.68 -15.27 -43.56
C THR A 31 21.38 -14.51 -43.99
N ALA A 32 21.38 -13.27 -44.50
CA ALA A 32 22.39 -12.21 -44.69
C ALA A 32 21.78 -10.79 -44.91
N ALA A 33 22.64 -9.77 -45.03
CA ALA A 33 22.41 -8.43 -45.62
C ALA A 33 22.02 -8.51 -47.14
N GLY A 34 21.66 -7.47 -47.91
CA GLY A 34 21.72 -5.99 -47.84
C GLY A 34 21.40 -5.41 -49.26
N THR A 35 21.56 -4.14 -49.68
CA THR A 35 21.82 -2.80 -49.09
C THR A 35 21.64 -1.73 -50.23
N THR A 36 21.33 -0.45 -49.92
CA THR A 36 21.24 0.73 -50.86
C THR A 36 20.13 0.67 -51.96
N GLU A 37 19.57 1.74 -52.57
CA GLU A 37 19.87 3.21 -52.55
C GLU A 37 18.57 4.12 -52.66
N LYS A 38 18.64 5.35 -53.22
CA LYS A 38 17.67 6.51 -53.19
C LYS A 38 17.16 6.88 -54.64
N PRO A 39 16.37 7.95 -54.99
CA PRO A 39 15.54 8.96 -54.26
C PRO A 39 14.15 9.33 -54.92
N SER A 40 13.56 10.50 -54.53
CA SER A 40 12.43 11.31 -55.09
C SER A 40 10.99 10.73 -55.06
N GLU A 41 9.87 11.50 -55.14
CA GLU A 41 9.64 12.96 -55.32
C GLU A 41 8.30 13.42 -54.65
N GLU A 42 7.89 14.69 -54.79
CA GLU A 42 6.66 15.27 -54.18
C GLU A 42 5.39 15.15 -55.05
N GLU A 43 4.19 15.09 -54.44
CA GLU A 43 3.06 16.01 -54.74
C GLU A 43 1.83 15.88 -53.79
N LYS A 44 0.92 16.87 -53.88
CA LYS A 44 -0.36 17.06 -53.18
C LYS A 44 -1.27 17.97 -54.05
N PRO A 45 -2.58 18.14 -53.79
CA PRO A 45 -3.55 17.29 -53.08
C PRO A 45 -4.86 17.07 -53.90
N ALA A 46 -5.85 16.35 -53.36
CA ALA A 46 -7.25 16.42 -53.81
C ALA A 46 -8.24 16.19 -52.67
N THR A 47 -9.40 16.86 -52.71
CA THR A 47 -10.43 16.87 -51.65
C THR A 47 -11.74 16.26 -52.15
N ILE A 48 -12.36 15.36 -51.37
CA ILE A 48 -13.78 15.01 -51.51
C ILE A 48 -14.45 15.01 -50.13
N THR A 49 -15.69 15.50 -50.10
CA THR A 49 -16.45 15.91 -48.91
C THR A 49 -17.34 14.78 -48.36
N GLU A 50 -17.54 14.79 -47.03
CA GLU A 50 -18.63 14.18 -46.25
C GLU A 50 -19.20 12.79 -46.63
N LYS A 51 -19.09 11.86 -45.67
CA LYS A 51 -20.26 11.08 -45.25
C LYS A 51 -20.28 10.93 -43.73
N ALA A 52 -21.27 11.55 -43.09
CA ALA A 52 -21.39 11.58 -41.63
C ALA A 52 -22.20 10.40 -41.06
N THR A 53 -22.15 10.27 -39.72
CA THR A 53 -23.12 9.57 -38.85
C THR A 53 -23.51 8.12 -39.19
N ALA A 54 -22.87 7.14 -38.53
CA ALA A 54 -23.53 6.19 -37.61
C ALA A 54 -22.61 5.00 -37.21
N ALA A 55 -21.91 5.07 -36.05
CA ALA A 55 -21.41 3.90 -35.28
C ALA A 55 -20.50 4.30 -34.07
N THR A 56 -21.04 4.93 -33.02
CA THR A 56 -20.24 5.33 -31.82
C THR A 56 -20.92 5.12 -30.46
N THR A 57 -21.79 4.10 -30.32
CA THR A 57 -22.48 3.76 -29.06
C THR A 57 -22.71 2.24 -28.90
N ALA A 58 -21.68 1.47 -28.49
CA ALA A 58 -21.84 0.04 -28.14
C ALA A 58 -20.74 -0.63 -27.26
N VAL A 59 -19.85 0.09 -26.56
CA VAL A 59 -18.89 -0.56 -25.61
C VAL A 59 -18.61 0.30 -24.37
N LYS A 60 -19.58 0.45 -23.45
CA LYS A 60 -19.34 1.06 -22.12
C LYS A 60 -20.06 0.43 -20.92
N ASP A 61 -20.97 -0.53 -21.13
CA ASP A 61 -21.87 -1.00 -20.07
C ASP A 61 -21.66 -2.49 -19.74
N ASN A 62 -20.61 -2.85 -18.97
CA ASN A 62 -20.54 -4.19 -18.35
C ASN A 62 -19.62 -4.42 -17.13
N VAL A 63 -19.23 -3.40 -16.33
CA VAL A 63 -18.27 -3.62 -15.21
C VAL A 63 -18.55 -2.87 -13.89
N PHE A 64 -19.76 -2.35 -13.63
CA PHE A 64 -19.99 -1.55 -12.39
C PHE A 64 -21.34 -1.73 -11.66
N SER A 65 -22.03 -2.86 -11.84
CA SER A 65 -23.38 -3.10 -11.29
C SER A 65 -23.43 -3.60 -9.82
N MET A 66 -22.35 -3.47 -9.04
CA MET A 66 -22.27 -4.04 -7.67
C MET A 66 -22.06 -3.03 -6.53
N PHE A 67 -22.10 -1.72 -6.79
CA PHE A 67 -21.89 -0.70 -5.75
C PHE A 67 -23.10 0.22 -5.50
N GLY A 68 -24.15 -0.36 -4.92
CA GLY A 68 -25.25 0.37 -4.25
C GLY A 68 -26.51 0.60 -5.09
N GLY A 69 -27.67 0.21 -4.56
CA GLY A 69 -28.95 0.43 -5.25
C GLY A 69 -30.12 -0.49 -4.85
N GLY A 70 -30.17 -1.02 -3.62
CA GLY A 70 -31.33 -1.80 -3.17
C GLY A 70 -32.59 -0.92 -3.03
N PRO A 71 -33.76 -1.35 -3.54
CA PRO A 71 -35.00 -0.57 -3.43
C PRO A 71 -35.52 -0.46 -1.98
N LYS A 72 -36.46 0.46 -1.77
CA LYS A 72 -36.95 0.86 -0.44
C LYS A 72 -37.81 -0.22 0.25
N LYS A 73 -37.82 -0.19 1.58
CA LYS A 73 -38.73 -0.97 2.45
C LYS A 73 -40.17 -0.44 2.37
N ASP A 74 -41.13 -1.33 2.58
CA ASP A 74 -42.44 -0.99 3.14
C ASP A 74 -42.36 -0.82 4.67
N LYS A 75 -43.37 -0.15 5.26
CA LYS A 75 -43.49 0.09 6.71
C LYS A 75 -44.24 -1.04 7.42
N VAL A 76 -43.71 -1.43 8.57
CA VAL A 76 -44.48 -1.81 9.77
C VAL A 76 -43.82 -1.05 10.94
N GLU A 77 -44.61 -0.64 11.93
CA GLU A 77 -44.17 0.15 13.10
C GLU A 77 -44.31 -0.69 14.39
N GLU A 78 -44.12 -0.08 15.57
CA GLU A 78 -44.06 -0.71 16.92
C GLU A 78 -42.75 -1.50 17.21
N GLU A 79 -42.10 -1.36 18.36
CA GLU A 79 -42.11 -0.24 19.34
C GLU A 79 -40.74 -0.14 20.06
N GLU A 80 -40.58 0.77 21.02
CA GLU A 80 -39.28 1.10 21.65
C GLU A 80 -38.86 0.10 22.75
N GLY A 81 -37.56 -0.17 22.86
CA GLY A 81 -36.98 -1.01 23.92
C GLY A 81 -35.52 -0.62 24.21
N GLU A 82 -35.25 -0.14 25.42
CA GLU A 82 -33.96 0.48 25.78
C GLU A 82 -32.96 -0.52 26.42
N ASN A 83 -31.67 -0.25 26.20
CA ASN A 83 -30.54 -0.62 27.07
C ASN A 83 -30.29 -2.13 27.30
N ASP A 84 -29.46 -2.74 26.45
CA ASP A 84 -28.73 -3.98 26.79
C ASP A 84 -27.26 -3.67 27.16
N ARG A 85 -27.05 -3.38 28.44
CA ARG A 85 -25.76 -2.99 29.02
C ARG A 85 -25.04 -4.20 29.61
N SER A 86 -24.08 -4.72 28.84
CA SER A 86 -22.79 -5.28 29.31
C SER A 86 -22.64 -5.55 30.83
N GLY A 87 -23.13 -6.71 31.29
CA GLY A 87 -22.52 -7.48 32.38
C GLY A 87 -23.04 -7.25 33.81
N SER A 88 -23.58 -8.32 34.40
CA SER A 88 -23.44 -8.68 35.82
C SER A 88 -23.62 -10.20 35.95
N ALA A 89 -22.80 -10.98 36.66
CA ALA A 89 -22.33 -10.82 38.04
C ALA A 89 -23.39 -11.14 39.13
N LYS A 90 -23.99 -12.35 39.02
CA LYS A 90 -24.37 -13.24 40.13
C LYS A 90 -25.12 -12.63 41.33
N ALA A 91 -26.44 -12.81 41.33
CA ALA A 91 -27.25 -12.85 42.55
C ALA A 91 -28.10 -14.14 42.57
N MET A 92 -28.15 -14.84 43.71
CA MET A 92 -28.96 -16.05 43.93
C MET A 92 -30.07 -15.76 44.94
N ALA A 93 -31.26 -16.35 44.76
CA ALA A 93 -31.99 -17.08 45.82
C ALA A 93 -33.33 -17.68 45.32
N ALA A 94 -33.54 -18.98 45.59
CA ALA A 94 -34.83 -19.66 45.88
C ALA A 94 -35.99 -19.63 44.83
N LYS A 95 -36.78 -20.70 44.62
CA LYS A 95 -36.72 -22.09 45.09
C LYS A 95 -37.51 -23.02 44.14
N GLU A 96 -37.09 -24.28 44.05
CA GLU A 96 -37.88 -25.50 43.76
C GLU A 96 -39.15 -25.43 42.88
N GLY A 97 -39.04 -26.03 41.69
CA GLY A 97 -40.14 -26.62 40.92
C GLY A 97 -39.53 -27.69 40.01
N ALA A 98 -40.09 -28.90 39.98
CA ALA A 98 -39.51 -30.03 39.26
C ALA A 98 -40.17 -30.20 37.88
N ASP A 99 -39.34 -30.38 36.85
CA ASP A 99 -39.69 -31.11 35.63
C ASP A 99 -38.44 -31.83 35.10
N ASP A 100 -38.63 -32.96 34.42
CA ASP A 100 -37.56 -33.91 34.06
C ASP A 100 -37.37 -33.96 32.54
N GLU A 101 -37.01 -32.82 31.95
CA GLU A 101 -36.62 -32.74 30.53
C GLU A 101 -35.11 -33.00 30.36
N GLU A 102 -34.78 -34.24 30.01
CA GLU A 102 -33.44 -34.71 29.63
C GLU A 102 -32.96 -34.01 28.34
N LYS A 103 -32.47 -32.77 28.49
CA LYS A 103 -31.75 -32.08 27.43
C LYS A 103 -30.48 -32.86 27.08
N PRO A 104 -30.18 -33.10 25.79
CA PRO A 104 -28.89 -33.63 25.43
C PRO A 104 -27.82 -32.61 25.85
N ASP A 105 -26.89 -33.04 26.71
CA ASP A 105 -25.69 -32.26 27.02
C ASP A 105 -24.84 -32.17 25.74
N GLU A 106 -25.03 -31.09 24.97
CA GLU A 106 -24.08 -30.61 23.95
C GLU A 106 -22.83 -30.04 24.64
N ALA A 107 -22.19 -30.89 25.44
CA ALA A 107 -20.91 -30.61 26.08
C ALA A 107 -19.83 -30.55 24.98
N GLU A 108 -19.48 -29.34 24.55
CA GLU A 108 -18.32 -29.13 23.68
C GLU A 108 -17.09 -29.83 24.31
N PRO A 109 -16.39 -30.70 23.57
CA PRO A 109 -15.26 -31.43 24.13
C PRO A 109 -14.11 -30.46 24.42
N ASP A 110 -13.70 -30.34 25.69
CA ASP A 110 -12.54 -29.55 26.12
C ASP A 110 -11.24 -30.23 25.66
N VAL A 111 -10.88 -30.04 24.39
CA VAL A 111 -9.68 -30.64 23.79
C VAL A 111 -8.44 -29.85 24.19
N HIS A 112 -7.78 -30.31 25.25
CA HIS A 112 -6.48 -29.80 25.65
C HIS A 112 -5.36 -30.20 24.66
N PHE A 113 -4.44 -29.27 24.39
CA PHE A 113 -3.26 -29.49 23.54
C PHE A 113 -1.97 -29.07 24.26
N GLU A 114 -0.96 -29.95 24.29
CA GLU A 114 0.36 -29.58 24.82
C GLU A 114 1.12 -28.63 23.86
N PRO A 115 1.69 -27.51 24.35
CA PRO A 115 2.45 -26.59 23.49
C PRO A 115 3.79 -27.17 23.01
N VAL A 116 3.88 -27.43 21.70
CA VAL A 116 5.10 -27.92 21.01
C VAL A 116 6.29 -26.96 21.16
N VAL A 117 6.03 -25.65 21.25
CA VAL A 117 7.05 -24.61 21.47
C VAL A 117 6.61 -23.73 22.64
N ARG A 118 7.53 -23.48 23.57
CA ARG A 118 7.31 -22.58 24.71
C ARG A 118 8.11 -21.30 24.52
N LEU A 119 7.42 -20.19 24.27
CA LEU A 119 8.04 -18.86 24.20
C LEU A 119 8.32 -18.36 25.62
N THR A 120 9.48 -18.73 26.16
CA THR A 120 9.88 -18.44 27.55
C THR A 120 10.28 -16.99 27.78
N GLU A 121 10.73 -16.30 26.75
CA GLU A 121 11.21 -14.92 26.84
C GLU A 121 10.22 -13.95 26.21
N LYS A 122 9.84 -12.91 26.96
CA LYS A 122 9.04 -11.80 26.43
C LYS A 122 9.95 -10.86 25.64
N VAL A 123 9.96 -11.02 24.32
CA VAL A 123 10.63 -10.10 23.39
C VAL A 123 10.05 -8.68 23.54
N ASP A 124 10.92 -7.68 23.73
CA ASP A 124 10.52 -6.26 23.66
C ASP A 124 10.32 -5.86 22.19
N THR A 125 9.12 -5.42 21.83
CA THR A 125 8.75 -5.14 20.44
C THR A 125 8.62 -3.64 20.19
N LYS A 126 9.69 -3.04 19.69
CA LYS A 126 9.73 -1.63 19.25
C LYS A 126 8.97 -1.44 17.94
N THR A 127 8.34 -0.28 17.80
CA THR A 127 7.57 0.10 16.60
C THR A 127 8.46 0.67 15.50
N ASN A 128 9.62 1.23 15.86
CA ASN A 128 10.49 2.05 15.02
C ASN A 128 9.78 3.31 14.51
N GLU A 129 9.03 3.94 15.43
CA GLU A 129 8.25 5.18 15.28
C GLU A 129 8.47 6.13 16.49
N GLU A 130 9.31 5.73 17.45
CA GLU A 130 9.48 6.40 18.76
C GLU A 130 10.16 7.77 18.65
N LEU A 131 10.98 8.00 17.61
CA LEU A 131 11.62 9.28 17.31
C LEU A 131 10.76 10.20 16.43
N GLU A 132 9.48 9.90 16.26
CA GLU A 132 8.58 10.65 15.40
C GLU A 132 7.47 11.38 16.18
N GLU A 133 6.81 12.31 15.50
CA GLU A 133 5.61 13.01 15.93
C GLU A 133 4.47 12.76 14.94
N CYS A 134 3.29 12.40 15.45
CA CYS A 134 2.14 12.07 14.63
C CYS A 134 1.35 13.34 14.25
N VAL A 135 1.83 14.07 13.24
CA VAL A 135 1.26 15.36 12.80
C VAL A 135 -0.11 15.25 12.12
N PHE A 136 -0.50 14.04 11.69
CA PHE A 136 -1.85 13.72 11.25
C PHE A 136 -2.18 12.26 11.59
N LYS A 137 -3.43 11.99 12.00
CA LYS A 137 -3.96 10.64 12.21
C LYS A 137 -5.44 10.60 11.79
N MET A 138 -5.83 9.65 10.94
CA MET A 138 -7.24 9.47 10.57
C MET A 138 -7.58 8.04 10.12
N ARG A 139 -8.83 7.66 10.33
CA ARG A 139 -9.41 6.38 9.90
C ARG A 139 -9.58 6.31 8.38
N ALA A 140 -9.05 5.28 7.73
CA ALA A 140 -9.08 5.13 6.27
C ALA A 140 -9.14 3.67 5.79
N LYS A 141 -9.45 3.49 4.50
CA LYS A 141 -9.24 2.25 3.73
C LYS A 141 -8.33 2.54 2.53
N LEU A 142 -7.28 1.73 2.37
CA LEU A 142 -6.24 1.86 1.35
C LEU A 142 -6.34 0.72 0.33
N PHE A 143 -6.11 1.04 -0.94
CA PHE A 143 -6.09 0.13 -2.08
C PHE A 143 -4.77 0.27 -2.84
N LYS A 144 -4.28 -0.81 -3.46
CA LYS A 144 -3.25 -0.74 -4.52
C LYS A 144 -3.87 -1.06 -5.88
N PHE A 145 -3.41 -0.35 -6.92
CA PHE A 145 -3.80 -0.64 -8.29
C PHE A 145 -2.95 -1.79 -8.82
N ASP A 146 -3.60 -2.89 -9.15
CA ASP A 146 -2.96 -4.06 -9.72
C ASP A 146 -2.81 -3.87 -11.24
N ARG A 147 -1.58 -3.91 -11.74
CA ARG A 147 -1.30 -3.55 -13.15
C ARG A 147 -1.64 -4.66 -14.15
N GLU A 148 -1.66 -5.91 -13.70
CA GLU A 148 -1.93 -7.09 -14.54
C GLU A 148 -3.44 -7.27 -14.74
N SER A 149 -4.18 -7.33 -13.63
CA SER A 149 -5.65 -7.41 -13.62
C SER A 149 -6.35 -6.07 -13.84
N ARG A 150 -5.61 -4.95 -13.78
CA ARG A 150 -6.06 -3.56 -14.04
C ARG A 150 -7.17 -3.10 -13.09
N GLU A 151 -7.17 -3.59 -11.85
CA GLU A 151 -8.21 -3.34 -10.84
C GLU A 151 -7.65 -2.73 -9.53
N TRP A 152 -8.54 -2.27 -8.66
CA TRP A 152 -8.20 -1.77 -7.33
C TRP A 152 -8.38 -2.84 -6.25
N LYS A 153 -7.28 -3.43 -5.78
CA LYS A 153 -7.29 -4.43 -4.70
C LYS A 153 -7.15 -3.74 -3.34
N GLU A 154 -7.95 -4.14 -2.34
CA GLU A 154 -7.81 -3.59 -0.99
C GLU A 154 -6.46 -4.00 -0.38
N ARG A 155 -5.66 -3.01 0.01
CA ARG A 155 -4.36 -3.22 0.68
C ARG A 155 -4.51 -3.24 2.21
N GLY A 156 -5.47 -2.48 2.76
CA GLY A 156 -5.85 -2.59 4.18
C GLY A 156 -6.77 -1.48 4.71
N THR A 157 -7.47 -1.78 5.81
CA THR A 157 -8.26 -0.81 6.59
C THR A 157 -7.61 -0.58 7.96
N GLY A 158 -7.57 0.66 8.42
CA GLY A 158 -6.90 1.05 9.66
C GLY A 158 -6.76 2.56 9.82
N ASP A 159 -5.82 3.00 10.66
CA ASP A 159 -5.48 4.41 10.80
C ASP A 159 -4.28 4.77 9.93
N VAL A 160 -4.45 5.72 9.00
CA VAL A 160 -3.33 6.36 8.30
C VAL A 160 -2.76 7.46 9.17
N ARG A 161 -1.42 7.56 9.22
CA ARG A 161 -0.70 8.59 9.95
C ARG A 161 0.35 9.25 9.06
N LEU A 162 0.56 10.55 9.29
CA LEU A 162 1.76 11.24 8.85
C LEU A 162 2.66 11.38 10.08
N LEU A 163 3.85 10.79 10.01
CA LEU A 163 4.84 10.75 11.09
C LEU A 163 6.04 11.59 10.69
N LYS A 164 6.34 12.63 11.48
CA LYS A 164 7.45 13.56 11.26
C LYS A 164 8.61 13.22 12.19
N HIS A 165 9.79 12.93 11.65
CA HIS A 165 10.96 12.58 12.44
C HIS A 165 11.50 13.80 13.19
N ARG A 166 11.74 13.67 14.50
CA ARG A 166 12.10 14.79 15.40
C ARG A 166 13.44 15.43 15.04
N GLU A 167 14.40 14.62 14.61
CA GLU A 167 15.78 15.07 14.32
C GLU A 167 15.94 15.64 12.90
N ASN A 168 15.69 14.82 11.87
CA ASN A 168 15.88 15.21 10.46
C ASN A 168 14.66 15.91 9.82
N GLY A 169 13.55 16.06 10.55
CA GLY A 169 12.34 16.78 10.11
C GLY A 169 11.51 16.10 9.02
N LYS A 170 11.96 14.99 8.42
CA LYS A 170 11.26 14.34 7.29
C LYS A 170 9.97 13.69 7.74
N THR A 171 8.92 13.86 6.95
CA THR A 171 7.58 13.27 7.18
C THR A 171 7.34 12.07 6.27
N ARG A 172 6.91 10.94 6.84
CA ARG A 172 6.47 9.74 6.12
C ARG A 172 5.02 9.41 6.39
N LEU A 173 4.36 8.76 5.42
CA LEU A 173 3.04 8.17 5.57
C LEU A 173 3.21 6.72 6.06
N VAL A 174 2.62 6.41 7.21
CA VAL A 174 2.57 5.05 7.76
C VAL A 174 1.12 4.65 8.04
N MET A 175 0.71 3.51 7.50
CA MET A 175 -0.61 2.91 7.76
C MET A 175 -0.45 1.45 8.19
N ARG A 176 -1.21 1.04 9.22
CA ARG A 176 -1.23 -0.34 9.74
C ARG A 176 -2.65 -0.88 9.70
N ARG A 177 -2.80 -2.18 9.39
CA ARG A 177 -4.08 -2.88 9.35
C ARG A 177 -4.64 -3.10 10.76
N ASP A 178 -5.96 -2.99 10.90
CA ASP A 178 -6.66 -3.38 12.13
C ASP A 178 -6.33 -4.81 12.57
N LYS A 179 -6.33 -5.02 13.89
CA LYS A 179 -6.13 -6.30 14.62
C LYS A 179 -4.75 -6.95 14.42
N THR A 180 -4.31 -7.10 13.19
CA THR A 180 -3.02 -7.71 12.78
C THR A 180 -1.83 -6.76 12.94
N LEU A 181 -2.06 -5.44 12.97
CA LEU A 181 -1.04 -4.37 13.08
C LEU A 181 0.04 -4.37 11.98
N LYS A 182 -0.09 -5.24 10.97
CA LYS A 182 0.78 -5.33 9.80
C LYS A 182 0.70 -4.04 8.99
N VAL A 183 1.86 -3.50 8.62
CA VAL A 183 1.98 -2.29 7.80
C VAL A 183 1.35 -2.52 6.42
N CYS A 184 0.69 -1.51 5.87
CA CYS A 184 0.10 -1.51 4.51
C CYS A 184 0.42 -0.26 3.69
N ALA A 185 1.09 0.73 4.28
CA ALA A 185 1.85 1.77 3.57
C ALA A 185 2.99 2.26 4.48
N ASN A 186 4.15 2.52 3.90
CA ASN A 186 5.33 3.09 4.55
C ASN A 186 6.22 3.74 3.48
N HIS A 187 6.08 5.05 3.29
CA HIS A 187 6.87 5.82 2.32
C HIS A 187 7.01 7.29 2.76
N TYR A 188 8.11 7.95 2.40
CA TYR A 188 8.24 9.40 2.58
C TYR A 188 7.23 10.16 1.71
N VAL A 189 6.75 11.31 2.21
CA VAL A 189 5.95 12.24 1.40
C VAL A 189 6.91 13.09 0.56
N VAL A 190 7.11 12.76 -0.71
CA VAL A 190 8.13 13.39 -1.57
C VAL A 190 7.53 14.46 -2.51
N PRO A 191 8.32 15.46 -2.98
CA PRO A 191 7.79 16.65 -3.66
C PRO A 191 7.10 16.38 -5.01
N ASP A 192 7.41 15.26 -5.67
CA ASP A 192 6.85 14.81 -6.95
C ASP A 192 5.49 14.09 -6.81
N MET A 193 5.12 13.67 -5.60
CA MET A 193 3.81 13.05 -5.35
C MET A 193 2.66 13.99 -5.70
N LYS A 194 1.62 13.44 -6.33
CA LYS A 194 0.42 14.22 -6.71
C LYS A 194 -0.84 13.49 -6.28
N LEU A 195 -1.53 14.02 -5.27
CA LEU A 195 -2.88 13.60 -4.91
C LEU A 195 -3.85 14.04 -6.02
N SER A 196 -4.37 13.09 -6.78
CA SER A 196 -5.46 13.29 -7.74
C SER A 196 -6.80 12.78 -7.17
N PRO A 197 -7.93 13.43 -7.48
CA PRO A 197 -9.24 12.95 -7.04
C PRO A 197 -9.60 11.67 -7.79
N ASN A 198 -10.20 10.69 -7.11
CA ASN A 198 -10.69 9.49 -7.80
C ASN A 198 -12.01 9.76 -8.53
N VAL A 199 -12.18 9.22 -9.74
CA VAL A 199 -13.40 9.40 -10.53
C VAL A 199 -14.59 8.79 -9.78
N GLY A 200 -15.65 9.57 -9.59
CA GLY A 200 -16.85 9.15 -8.86
C GLY A 200 -16.69 9.11 -7.33
N SER A 201 -15.65 9.72 -6.74
CA SER A 201 -15.53 9.84 -5.28
C SER A 201 -15.04 11.21 -4.82
N ASP A 202 -15.87 11.87 -4.01
CA ASP A 202 -15.58 13.07 -3.21
C ASP A 202 -14.56 12.81 -2.07
N ARG A 203 -14.49 11.56 -1.61
CA ARG A 203 -13.80 11.13 -0.39
C ARG A 203 -12.61 10.20 -0.62
N SER A 204 -12.02 10.23 -1.81
CA SER A 204 -10.86 9.39 -2.16
C SER A 204 -9.78 10.13 -2.96
N TRP A 205 -8.52 9.94 -2.59
CA TRP A 205 -7.34 10.45 -3.31
C TRP A 205 -6.47 9.30 -3.86
N VAL A 206 -5.82 9.56 -4.99
CA VAL A 206 -4.91 8.63 -5.68
C VAL A 206 -3.53 9.27 -5.80
N TRP A 207 -2.45 8.49 -5.63
CA TRP A 207 -1.08 8.92 -5.89
C TRP A 207 -0.17 7.74 -6.29
N ASN A 208 1.05 8.03 -6.71
CA ASN A 208 2.11 7.04 -6.84
C ASN A 208 3.13 7.25 -5.71
N ALA A 209 3.61 6.17 -5.11
CA ALA A 209 4.78 6.15 -4.26
C ALA A 209 5.87 5.33 -4.97
N ALA A 210 7.02 5.93 -5.27
CA ALA A 210 8.09 5.24 -5.99
C ALA A 210 8.83 4.18 -5.15
N ALA A 211 8.77 4.30 -3.82
CA ALA A 211 9.47 3.48 -2.86
C ALA A 211 8.61 3.27 -1.59
N ASP A 212 7.59 2.42 -1.67
CA ASP A 212 6.83 1.95 -0.50
C ASP A 212 7.43 0.65 0.03
N VAL A 213 7.87 0.68 1.29
CA VAL A 213 8.58 -0.43 1.98
C VAL A 213 7.67 -1.14 2.99
N SER A 214 6.36 -1.25 2.71
CA SER A 214 5.42 -1.90 3.64
C SER A 214 5.23 -3.41 3.45
N GLU A 215 5.73 -3.97 2.33
CA GLU A 215 5.72 -5.41 2.04
C GLU A 215 7.15 -6.02 2.05
N GLY A 216 8.20 -5.19 2.18
CA GLY A 216 9.61 -5.62 2.27
C GLY A 216 10.54 -4.56 1.67
N GLU A 217 11.17 -4.91 0.55
CA GLU A 217 11.98 -4.00 -0.28
C GLU A 217 11.16 -2.80 -0.83
N PRO A 218 11.83 -1.75 -1.35
CA PRO A 218 11.13 -0.59 -1.90
C PRO A 218 10.39 -0.90 -3.22
N GLU A 219 9.07 -0.79 -3.20
CA GLU A 219 8.23 -1.02 -4.39
C GLU A 219 7.55 0.25 -4.92
N ALA A 220 7.44 0.35 -6.25
CA ALA A 220 6.68 1.41 -6.92
C ALA A 220 5.17 1.10 -6.92
N GLN A 221 4.43 1.71 -6.00
CA GLN A 221 3.01 1.45 -5.74
C GLN A 221 2.11 2.60 -6.21
N THR A 222 1.09 2.28 -7.00
CA THR A 222 -0.01 3.20 -7.32
C THR A 222 -1.13 2.97 -6.30
N LEU A 223 -1.35 3.95 -5.41
CA LEU A 223 -2.19 3.83 -4.22
C LEU A 223 -3.44 4.70 -4.33
N ALA A 224 -4.54 4.22 -3.75
CA ALA A 224 -5.75 5.01 -3.51
C ALA A 224 -6.18 4.89 -2.05
N ILE A 225 -6.53 6.00 -1.42
CA ILE A 225 -7.03 6.04 -0.04
C ILE A 225 -8.44 6.62 -0.01
N ARG A 226 -9.32 6.03 0.81
CA ARG A 226 -10.71 6.43 0.99
C ARG A 226 -11.00 6.72 2.46
N PHE A 227 -11.68 7.84 2.70
CA PHE A 227 -12.13 8.30 4.02
C PHE A 227 -13.64 8.14 4.17
N ALA A 228 -14.17 8.45 5.36
CA ALA A 228 -15.60 8.33 5.65
C ALA A 228 -16.45 9.31 4.80
N ASN A 229 -16.02 10.56 4.68
CA ASN A 229 -16.67 11.66 3.96
C ASN A 229 -15.63 12.57 3.26
N GLY A 230 -16.09 13.50 2.42
CA GLY A 230 -15.21 14.43 1.70
C GLY A 230 -14.42 15.39 2.60
N GLU A 231 -14.97 15.79 3.75
CA GLU A 231 -14.30 16.65 4.74
C GLU A 231 -13.01 16.00 5.26
N ASN A 232 -13.11 14.76 5.73
CA ASN A 232 -11.97 13.96 6.17
C ASN A 232 -10.93 13.74 5.06
N ALA A 233 -11.38 13.59 3.81
CA ALA A 233 -10.47 13.50 2.67
C ALA A 233 -9.74 14.82 2.40
N ASN A 234 -10.40 15.98 2.54
CA ASN A 234 -9.75 17.28 2.40
C ASN A 234 -8.75 17.56 3.53
N LEU A 235 -9.09 17.24 4.78
CA LEU A 235 -8.17 17.34 5.93
C LEU A 235 -6.89 16.49 5.73
N PHE A 236 -7.02 15.27 5.20
CA PHE A 236 -5.85 14.47 4.82
C PHE A 236 -5.01 15.15 3.72
N LYS A 237 -5.66 15.67 2.66
CA LYS A 237 -4.97 16.34 1.56
C LYS A 237 -4.22 17.59 2.02
N GLU A 238 -4.82 18.40 2.89
CA GLU A 238 -4.18 19.58 3.48
C GLU A 238 -2.94 19.19 4.29
N ALA A 239 -3.07 18.18 5.17
CA ALA A 239 -1.94 17.68 5.94
C ALA A 239 -0.83 17.05 5.07
N PHE A 240 -1.20 16.33 4.00
CA PHE A 240 -0.26 15.72 3.06
C PHE A 240 0.48 16.76 2.23
N ILE A 241 -0.21 17.79 1.71
CA ILE A 241 0.42 18.88 0.95
C ILE A 241 1.33 19.71 1.86
N LYS A 242 0.93 19.96 3.12
CA LYS A 242 1.81 20.59 4.11
C LYS A 242 3.07 19.76 4.37
N ALA A 243 2.92 18.46 4.62
CA ALA A 243 4.05 17.54 4.82
C ALA A 243 4.97 17.47 3.58
N GLN A 244 4.40 17.54 2.38
CA GLN A 244 5.15 17.60 1.13
C GLN A 244 5.98 18.88 1.00
N GLN A 245 5.40 20.05 1.30
CA GLN A 245 6.08 21.34 1.25
C GLN A 245 7.20 21.44 2.30
N GLU A 246 6.95 20.96 3.52
CA GLU A 246 7.98 20.89 4.57
C GLU A 246 9.14 19.95 4.17
N ASN A 247 8.81 18.80 3.58
CA ASN A 247 9.82 17.86 3.07
C ASN A 247 10.59 18.40 1.85
N GLU A 248 9.96 19.17 0.96
CA GLU A 248 10.62 19.75 -0.23
C GLU A 248 11.80 20.64 0.15
N VAL A 249 11.65 21.44 1.21
CA VAL A 249 12.75 22.25 1.77
C VAL A 249 13.88 21.37 2.30
N ILE A 250 13.54 20.26 2.97
CA ILE A 250 14.52 19.34 3.58
C ILE A 250 15.27 18.52 2.52
N PHE A 251 14.59 18.08 1.45
CA PHE A 251 15.23 17.33 0.36
C PHE A 251 16.18 18.22 -0.44
N LYS A 252 15.78 19.44 -0.81
CA LYS A 252 16.65 20.41 -1.51
C LYS A 252 17.82 20.93 -0.67
N ALA A 253 17.75 20.79 0.65
CA ALA A 253 18.86 21.12 1.57
C ALA A 253 19.81 19.93 1.82
N ALA A 254 19.58 18.79 1.15
CA ALA A 254 20.40 17.59 1.20
C ALA A 254 20.95 17.16 -0.18
N GLU A 255 20.79 18.04 -1.19
CA GLU A 255 21.40 17.99 -2.52
C GLU A 255 22.65 18.89 -2.59
#